data_AF-A0A239K0T9-F1
#
_entry.id   AF-A0A239K0T9-F1
#
_cell.length_a   1.000
_cell.length_b   1.000
_cell.length_c   1.000
_cell.angle_alpha   90.00
_cell.angle_beta   90.00
_cell.angle_gamma   90.00
#
_symmetry.space_group_name_H-M   'P 1'
#
loop_
_entity.id
_entity.type
_entity.pdbx_description
1 polymer ?
#
loop_
_entity_poly.entity_id
_entity_poly.type
_entity_poly.pdbx_seq_one_letter_code
_entity_poly.pdbx_strand_id
1 'polypeptide(L)'
;MKKLVPDPPPVLRVRPGLSPEDALRNVDEHLKGALCALNHLPRQALPRHQTLVSDAILDLKICKALLTVARYRTTASVPIS
;
A
#
# COMPACT_ATOMS: atom_id res chain seq x y z
N MET A 1 -8.07 -22.81 -10.70
CA MET A 1 -7.15 -22.91 -9.55
C MET A 1 -7.55 -21.85 -8.53
N LYS A 2 -7.86 -22.22 -7.28
CA LYS A 2 -8.08 -21.22 -6.21
C LYS A 2 -6.73 -20.62 -5.88
N LYS A 3 -6.45 -19.40 -6.34
CA LYS A 3 -5.24 -18.68 -5.93
C LYS A 3 -5.38 -18.41 -4.44
N LEU A 4 -4.48 -18.94 -3.63
CA LEU A 4 -4.39 -18.58 -2.22
C LEU A 4 -3.98 -17.11 -2.19
N VAL A 5 -4.93 -16.23 -1.88
CA VAL A 5 -4.63 -14.83 -1.64
C VAL A 5 -4.02 -14.78 -0.24
N PRO A 6 -2.75 -14.38 -0.08
CA PRO A 6 -2.19 -14.20 1.23
C PRO A 6 -3.01 -13.15 1.98
N ASP A 7 -3.25 -13.39 3.27
CA ASP A 7 -3.88 -12.39 4.13
C ASP A 7 -3.14 -11.05 3.99
N PRO A 8 -3.87 -9.91 4.06
CA PRO A 8 -3.23 -8.62 4.03
C PRO A 8 -2.23 -8.50 5.20
N PRO A 9 -1.10 -7.80 4.99
CA PRO A 9 -0.11 -7.55 6.01
C PRO A 9 -0.77 -7.10 7.32
N PRO A 10 -0.36 -7.62 8.49
CA PRO A 10 -0.98 -7.28 9.78
C PRO A 10 -1.05 -5.77 10.06
N VAL A 11 -0.12 -4.99 9.51
CA VAL A 11 -0.06 -3.52 9.61
C VAL A 11 -1.21 -2.82 8.87
N LEU A 12 -1.82 -3.48 7.89
CA LEU A 12 -2.97 -2.96 7.12
C LEU A 12 -4.32 -3.45 7.66
N ARG A 13 -4.34 -4.26 8.73
CA ARG A 13 -5.59 -4.74 9.33
C ARG A 13 -6.19 -3.62 10.19
N VAL A 14 -7.42 -3.20 9.85
CA VAL A 14 -8.19 -2.29 10.71
C VAL A 14 -8.55 -3.03 11.99
N ARG A 15 -8.20 -2.44 13.14
CA ARG A 15 -8.49 -3.00 14.47
C ARG A 15 -9.47 -2.08 15.21
N PRO A 16 -10.30 -2.63 16.13
CA PRO A 16 -11.11 -1.82 17.02
C PRO A 16 -10.23 -0.80 17.76
N GLY A 17 -10.64 0.48 17.77
CA GLY A 17 -9.89 1.57 18.40
C GLY A 17 -8.80 2.21 17.54
N LEU A 18 -8.60 1.79 16.29
CA LEU A 18 -7.70 2.47 15.36
C LEU A 18 -8.41 3.69 14.74
N SER A 19 -7.86 4.89 14.95
CA SER A 19 -8.39 6.09 14.31
C SER A 19 -8.19 6.03 12.79
N PRO A 20 -9.05 6.67 11.98
CA PRO A 20 -8.83 6.81 10.54
C PRO A 20 -7.44 7.38 10.21
N GLU A 21 -6.96 8.36 10.98
CA GLU A 21 -5.67 9.01 10.81
C GLU A 21 -4.50 8.05 11.08
N ASP A 22 -4.60 7.24 12.14
CA ASP A 22 -3.60 6.22 12.45
C ASP A 22 -3.59 5.10 11.39
N ALA A 23 -4.76 4.71 10.89
CA ALA A 23 -4.86 3.76 9.78
C ALA A 23 -4.18 4.29 8.51
N LEU A 24 -4.44 5.54 8.15
CA LEU A 24 -3.81 6.19 6.99
C LEU A 24 -2.30 6.36 7.18
N ARG A 25 -1.84 6.66 8.40
CA ARG A 25 -0.40 6.73 8.71
C ARG A 25 0.28 5.37 8.56
N ASN A 26 -0.31 4.31 9.09
CA ASN A 26 0.21 2.94 8.97
C ASN A 26 0.31 2.50 7.50
N VAL A 27 -0.70 2.85 6.68
CA VAL A 27 -0.67 2.56 5.24
C VAL A 27 0.45 3.34 4.55
N ASP A 28 0.63 4.63 4.85
CA ASP A 28 1.69 5.45 4.26
C ASP A 28 3.09 4.93 4.62
N GLU A 29 3.31 4.55 5.88
CA GLU A 29 4.55 3.94 6.34
C GLU A 29 4.82 2.60 5.66
N HIS A 30 3.80 1.75 5.53
CA HIS A 30 3.92 0.47 4.83
C HIS A 30 4.29 0.66 3.36
N LEU A 31 3.61 1.58 2.65
CA LEU A 31 3.90 1.86 1.24
C LEU A 31 5.33 2.42 1.06
N LYS A 32 5.79 3.31 1.94
CA LYS A 32 7.16 3.81 1.95
C LYS A 32 8.17 2.68 2.14
N GLY A 33 7.94 1.81 3.13
CA GLY A 33 8.80 0.66 3.40
C GLY A 33 8.86 -0.31 2.22
N ALA A 34 7.72 -0.65 1.63
CA ALA A 34 7.64 -1.55 0.47
C ALA A 34 8.36 -0.97 -0.76
N LEU A 35 8.16 0.32 -1.07
CA LEU A 35 8.87 0.99 -2.16
C LEU A 35 10.38 1.03 -1.90
N CYS A 36 10.80 1.33 -0.68
CA CYS A 36 12.20 1.32 -0.30
C CYS A 36 12.81 -0.07 -0.54
N ALA A 37 12.18 -1.13 -0.02
CA ALA A 37 12.66 -2.50 -0.17
C ALA A 37 12.80 -2.91 -1.64
N LEU A 38 11.78 -2.62 -2.48
CA LEU A 38 11.81 -2.97 -3.90
C LEU A 38 12.88 -2.20 -4.68
N ASN A 39 13.09 -0.92 -4.37
CA ASN A 39 14.14 -0.11 -5.04
C ASN A 39 15.56 -0.55 -4.65
N HIS A 40 15.74 -1.21 -3.51
CA HIS A 40 17.03 -1.75 -3.08
C HIS A 40 17.27 -3.18 -3.60
N LEU A 41 16.31 -3.80 -4.28
CA LEU A 41 16.55 -5.09 -4.90
C LEU A 41 17.61 -4.95 -6.01
N PRO A 42 18.54 -5.90 -6.12
CA PRO A 42 19.46 -5.93 -7.24
C PRO A 42 18.68 -6.10 -8.55
N ARG A 43 19.32 -5.72 -9.67
CA ARG A 43 18.75 -5.98 -11.00
C ARG A 43 18.49 -7.48 -11.16
N GLN A 44 17.29 -7.83 -11.59
CA GLN A 44 16.88 -9.22 -11.70
C GLN A 44 17.54 -9.87 -12.93
N ALA A 45 18.09 -11.07 -12.75
CA ALA A 45 18.78 -11.79 -13.83
C ALA A 45 17.85 -12.20 -14.98
N LEU A 46 16.58 -12.50 -14.66
CA LEU A 46 15.57 -12.87 -15.64
C LEU A 46 14.71 -11.65 -15.99
N PRO A 47 14.53 -11.31 -17.28
CA PRO A 47 13.71 -10.17 -17.70
C PRO A 47 12.29 -10.20 -17.10
N ARG A 48 11.67 -11.39 -17.05
CA ARG A 48 10.34 -11.57 -16.46
C ARG A 48 10.27 -11.13 -15.00
N HIS A 49 11.29 -11.43 -14.19
CA HIS A 49 11.34 -11.01 -12.80
C HIS A 49 11.57 -9.50 -12.68
N GLN A 50 12.38 -8.92 -13.58
CA GLN A 50 12.56 -7.47 -13.62
C GLN A 50 11.24 -6.76 -13.95
N THR A 51 10.45 -7.28 -14.89
CA THR A 51 9.11 -6.76 -15.19
C THR A 51 8.21 -6.81 -13.96
N LEU A 52 8.16 -7.95 -13.25
CA LEU A 52 7.34 -8.07 -12.04
C LEU A 52 7.73 -7.06 -10.95
N VAL A 53 9.03 -6.80 -10.76
CA VAL A 53 9.50 -5.78 -9.82
C VAL A 53 9.08 -4.38 -10.28
N SER A 54 9.25 -4.07 -11.56
CA SER A 54 8.84 -2.78 -12.13
C SER A 54 7.34 -2.53 -11.99
N ASP A 55 6.52 -3.54 -12.29
CA ASP A 55 5.06 -3.48 -12.17
C ASP A 55 4.65 -3.28 -10.70
N ALA A 56 5.24 -4.02 -9.77
CA ALA A 56 4.98 -3.86 -8.34
C ALA A 56 5.35 -2.45 -7.83
N ILE A 57 6.47 -1.88 -8.31
CA ILE A 57 6.85 -0.50 -7.99
C ILE A 57 5.82 0.49 -8.52
N LEU A 58 5.30 0.28 -9.74
CA LEU A 58 4.28 1.12 -10.35
C LEU A 58 2.97 1.07 -9.55
N ASP A 59 2.51 -0.14 -9.20
CA ASP A 59 1.29 -0.35 -8.40
C ASP A 59 1.38 0.35 -7.05
N LEU A 60 2.52 0.23 -6.34
CA LEU A 60 2.72 0.93 -5.06
C LEU A 60 2.72 2.45 -5.20
N LYS A 61 3.25 2.99 -6.31
CA LYS A 61 3.18 4.44 -6.60
C LYS A 61 1.74 4.89 -6.85
N ILE A 62 0.96 4.10 -7.58
CA ILE A 62 -0.47 4.36 -7.80
C ILE A 62 -1.21 4.35 -6.46
N CYS A 63 -1.00 3.33 -5.61
CA CYS A 63 -1.58 3.26 -4.27
C CYS A 63 -1.25 4.50 -3.42
N LYS A 64 0.01 4.97 -3.46
CA LYS A 64 0.42 6.18 -2.74
C LYS A 64 -0.28 7.44 -3.26
N ALA A 65 -0.46 7.56 -4.57
CA ALA A 65 -1.20 8.66 -5.17
C ALA A 65 -2.68 8.64 -4.72
N LEU A 66 -3.32 7.48 -4.76
CA LEU A 66 -4.70 7.31 -4.29
C LEU A 66 -4.83 7.61 -2.78
N LEU A 67 -3.88 7.18 -1.96
CA LEU A 67 -3.85 7.51 -0.53
C LEU A 67 -3.76 9.02 -0.30
N THR A 68 -2.96 9.71 -1.11
CA THR A 68 -2.83 11.17 -1.05
C THR A 68 -4.18 11.83 -1.34
N VAL A 69 -4.86 11.41 -2.42
CA VAL A 69 -6.20 11.90 -2.76
C VAL A 69 -7.22 11.61 -1.66
N ALA A 70 -7.18 10.41 -1.08
CA ALA A 70 -8.08 10.03 0.02
C ALA A 70 -7.91 10.94 1.24
N ARG A 71 -6.66 11.24 1.62
CA ARG A 71 -6.33 12.17 2.72
C ARG A 71 -6.85 13.59 2.48
N TYR A 72 -6.77 14.08 1.24
CA TYR A 72 -7.33 15.40 0.89
C TYR A 72 -8.85 15.44 0.97
N ARG A 73 -9.55 14.32 0.74
CA ARG A 73 -11.02 14.24 0.86
C ARG A 73 -11.53 14.01 2.28
N THR A 74 -10.68 13.56 3.21
CA THR A 74 -11.12 13.23 4.59
C THR A 74 -11.42 14.46 5.45
N THR A 75 -11.28 15.69 4.93
CA THR A 75 -11.81 16.90 5.58
C THR A 75 -13.33 17.04 5.46
N ALA A 76 -13.99 16.22 4.63
CA ALA A 76 -15.45 16.13 4.60
C ALA A 76 -15.93 15.12 5.65
N SER A 77 -16.28 15.64 6.84
CA SER A 77 -17.02 14.91 7.87
C SER A 77 -18.28 14.30 7.27
N VAL A 78 -18.35 12.96 7.21
CA VAL A 78 -19.59 12.26 6.85
C VAL A 78 -20.39 12.12 8.15
N PRO A 79 -21.55 12.77 8.29
CA PRO A 79 -22.42 12.55 9.45
C PRO A 79 -22.97 11.13 9.37
N ILE A 80 -22.89 10.42 10.50
CA ILE A 80 -23.61 9.16 10.69
C ILE A 80 -25.06 9.57 10.98
N SER A 81 -25.94 9.33 10.02
CA SER A 81 -27.40 9.45 10.17
C SER A 81 -28.03 8.10 10.45
#